data_AF-A0A1V9ZD56-F1
#
_entry.id   AF-A0A1V9ZD56-F1
#
_cell.length_a   1.000
_cell.length_b   1.000
_cell.length_c   1.000
_cell.angle_alpha   90.00
_cell.angle_beta   90.00
_cell.angle_gamma   90.00
#
_symmetry.space_group_name_H-M   'P 1'
#
loop_
_entity.id
_entity.type
_entity.pdbx_description
1 polymer ?
#
loop_
_entity_poly.entity_id
_entity_poly.type
_entity_poly.pdbx_seq_one_letter_code
_entity_poly.pdbx_strand_id
1 'polypeptide(L)'
;MYWDLNVPSTGSTSKSFFLTEMARLGYGGMALNVESDGKKAPPTIEQLALWKVEEGRKPKNQLHALRIDAENVSSKAAVRQLKRFTLQCNDMNVAQSLNSNKVIQAYDIVAVEPQTQRVFQYMCEQGNIDMITIDMASRMPIQLRKPLIDAAIARNIYFEIKYTAALGDSSSRRYFFSNASNLIRVANGRHIVFSSGAIRDMLLRSPYDVINIGILLNLTYSKAMDAISSSCTAIVAHGETRKANGIEIVMKATSINDEDQDMS
;
A
#
# COMPACT_ATOMS: atom_id res chain seq x y z
N MET A 1 -5.07 -12.88 3.16
CA MET A 1 -3.69 -12.35 3.28
C MET A 1 -3.78 -10.84 3.51
N TYR A 2 -2.98 -10.30 4.43
CA TYR A 2 -2.90 -8.85 4.69
C TYR A 2 -1.65 -8.24 4.06
N TRP A 3 -1.76 -6.99 3.62
CA TRP A 3 -0.73 -6.27 2.91
C TRP A 3 -0.37 -4.93 3.59
N ASP A 4 0.88 -4.53 3.47
CA ASP A 4 1.29 -3.13 3.64
C ASP A 4 1.95 -2.62 2.36
N LEU A 5 1.23 -1.79 1.60
CA LEU A 5 1.69 -1.36 0.29
C LEU A 5 2.63 -0.13 0.34
N ASN A 6 3.08 0.32 1.52
CA ASN A 6 3.97 1.48 1.61
C ASN A 6 5.03 1.33 2.69
N VAL A 7 6.09 0.60 2.35
CA VAL A 7 7.28 0.51 3.20
C VAL A 7 8.44 1.23 2.50
N PRO A 8 8.97 2.34 3.06
CA PRO A 8 10.09 3.06 2.45
C PRO A 8 11.28 2.14 2.17
N SER A 9 11.69 2.06 0.90
CA SER A 9 12.83 1.25 0.43
C SER A 9 14.17 1.73 1.01
N THR A 10 14.26 3.03 1.30
CA THR A 10 15.39 3.70 1.93
C THR A 10 14.96 4.28 3.28
N GLY A 11 15.82 4.20 4.29
CA GLY A 11 15.58 4.80 5.60
C GLY A 11 15.08 3.87 6.72
N SER A 12 14.75 2.61 6.43
CA SER A 12 14.41 1.64 7.49
C SER A 12 15.64 1.23 8.29
N THR A 13 15.64 1.52 9.60
CA THR A 13 16.65 1.05 10.55
C THR A 13 16.53 -0.47 10.64
N SER A 14 17.53 -1.19 10.12
CA SER A 14 17.59 -2.66 10.06
C SER A 14 16.41 -3.33 9.33
N LYS A 15 16.55 -3.40 7.99
CA LYS A 15 15.63 -4.10 7.07
C LYS A 15 15.20 -5.49 7.56
N SER A 16 16.13 -6.23 8.18
CA SER A 16 15.86 -7.56 8.74
C SER A 16 14.84 -7.51 9.88
N PHE A 17 15.00 -6.60 10.85
CA PHE A 17 14.06 -6.50 11.98
C PHE A 17 12.67 -6.07 11.52
N PHE A 18 12.61 -5.14 10.56
CA PHE A 18 11.36 -4.70 9.98
C PHE A 18 10.62 -5.87 9.30
N LEU A 19 11.32 -6.68 8.51
CA LEU A 19 10.75 -7.85 7.83
C LEU A 19 10.24 -8.91 8.84
N THR A 20 11.01 -9.18 9.90
CA THR A 20 10.61 -10.07 10.99
C THR A 20 9.38 -9.54 11.75
N GLU A 21 9.32 -8.24 12.01
CA GLU A 21 8.21 -7.60 12.71
C GLU A 21 6.93 -7.64 11.88
N MET A 22 7.01 -7.38 10.57
CA MET A 22 5.86 -7.53 9.67
C MET A 22 5.31 -8.95 9.68
N ALA A 23 6.18 -9.96 9.58
CA ALA A 23 5.77 -11.37 9.68
C ALA A 23 5.13 -11.67 11.05
N ARG A 24 5.72 -11.18 12.14
CA ARG A 24 5.19 -11.33 13.51
C ARG A 24 3.80 -10.71 13.67
N LEU A 25 3.54 -9.56 13.04
CA LEU A 25 2.25 -8.89 13.07
C LEU A 25 1.18 -9.55 12.18
N GLY A 26 1.57 -10.51 11.32
CA GLY A 26 0.65 -11.25 10.46
C GLY A 26 0.48 -10.69 9.04
N TYR A 27 1.40 -9.84 8.57
CA TYR A 27 1.42 -9.41 7.17
C TYR A 27 1.98 -10.52 6.28
N GLY A 28 1.28 -10.81 5.17
CA GLY A 28 1.73 -11.77 4.16
C GLY A 28 2.44 -11.13 2.97
N GLY A 29 2.29 -9.82 2.77
CA GLY A 29 2.97 -9.10 1.73
C GLY A 29 3.23 -7.63 2.06
N MET A 30 4.24 -7.06 1.42
CA MET A 30 4.65 -5.68 1.55
C MET A 30 5.08 -5.11 0.20
N ALA A 31 4.99 -3.79 0.01
CA ALA A 31 5.56 -3.11 -1.15
C ALA A 31 6.65 -2.11 -0.72
N LEU A 32 7.85 -2.31 -1.27
CA LEU A 32 9.00 -1.43 -1.08
C LEU A 32 8.82 -0.19 -1.95
N ASN A 33 8.54 0.94 -1.31
CA ASN A 33 8.25 2.21 -1.97
C ASN A 33 9.52 3.01 -2.23
N VAL A 34 9.67 3.50 -3.46
CA VAL A 34 10.65 4.52 -3.85
C VAL A 34 9.89 5.82 -4.08
N GLU A 35 10.16 6.82 -3.24
CA GLU A 35 9.60 8.16 -3.41
C GLU A 35 10.54 9.02 -4.27
N SER A 36 9.96 9.80 -5.20
CA SER A 36 10.69 10.73 -6.05
C SER A 36 9.91 12.03 -6.22
N ASP A 37 10.64 13.15 -6.30
CA ASP A 37 10.13 14.48 -6.60
C ASP A 37 10.17 14.80 -8.11
N GLY A 38 10.48 13.81 -8.95
CA GLY A 38 10.60 13.95 -10.40
C GLY A 38 11.89 14.61 -10.89
N LYS A 39 12.78 15.07 -10.00
CA LYS A 39 14.05 15.70 -10.39
C LYS A 39 15.15 14.69 -10.65
N LYS A 40 15.11 13.56 -9.95
CA LYS A 40 16.06 12.45 -10.12
C LYS A 40 15.42 11.36 -10.97
N ALA A 41 16.22 10.78 -11.85
CA ALA A 41 15.81 9.60 -12.59
C ALA A 41 15.41 8.48 -11.61
N PRO A 42 14.28 7.79 -11.83
CA PRO A 42 13.87 6.69 -10.98
C PRO A 42 14.90 5.54 -11.09
N PRO A 43 15.23 4.86 -9.98
CA PRO A 43 16.09 3.69 -10.05
C PRO A 43 15.42 2.60 -10.88
N THR A 44 16.22 1.79 -11.58
CA THR A 44 15.67 0.63 -12.30
C THR A 44 15.30 -0.47 -11.32
N ILE A 45 14.45 -1.40 -11.76
CA ILE A 45 13.94 -2.48 -10.92
C ILE A 45 15.09 -3.35 -10.41
N GLU A 46 16.09 -3.59 -11.23
CA GLU A 46 17.25 -4.43 -10.90
C GLU A 46 18.09 -3.83 -9.76
N GLN A 47 18.08 -2.50 -9.62
CA GLN A 47 18.78 -1.79 -8.55
C GLN A 47 18.08 -1.92 -7.20
N LEU A 48 16.80 -2.30 -7.18
CA LEU A 48 16.02 -2.49 -5.97
C LEU A 48 16.12 -3.94 -5.48
N ALA A 49 17.06 -4.18 -4.57
CA ALA A 49 17.21 -5.48 -3.93
C ALA A 49 16.09 -5.74 -2.90
N LEU A 50 15.53 -6.95 -2.95
CA LEU A 50 14.61 -7.44 -1.92
C LEU A 50 15.34 -7.59 -0.58
N TRP A 51 14.63 -7.35 0.51
CA TRP A 51 15.16 -7.47 1.86
C TRP A 51 15.27 -8.93 2.24
N LYS A 52 16.33 -9.25 2.98
CA LYS A 52 16.60 -10.59 3.51
C LYS A 52 16.65 -10.50 5.04
N VAL A 53 16.23 -11.57 5.69
CA VAL A 53 16.45 -11.75 7.12
C VAL A 53 17.92 -12.12 7.32
N GLU A 54 18.64 -11.39 8.18
CA GLU A 54 20.00 -11.75 8.55
C GLU A 54 19.98 -12.97 9.47
N GLU A 55 20.62 -14.06 9.05
CA GLU A 55 20.78 -15.26 9.88
C GLU A 55 21.77 -14.98 11.02
N GLY A 56 21.35 -15.18 12.28
CA GLY A 56 22.28 -15.25 13.42
C GLY A 56 22.02 -14.32 14.61
N ARG A 57 21.03 -13.42 14.57
CA ARG A 57 20.63 -12.65 15.77
C ARG A 57 19.30 -13.14 16.33
N LYS A 58 19.35 -13.77 17.51
CA LYS A 58 18.15 -14.18 18.26
C LYS A 58 17.27 -12.94 18.49
N PRO A 59 15.97 -12.98 18.15
CA PRO A 59 15.07 -11.89 18.47
C PRO A 59 15.09 -11.66 19.99
N LYS A 60 15.24 -10.40 20.42
CA LYS A 60 15.13 -10.06 21.85
C LYS A 60 13.74 -10.50 22.33
N ASN A 61 13.70 -11.50 23.21
CA ASN A 61 12.45 -11.96 23.80
C ASN A 61 11.82 -10.80 24.58
N GLN A 62 10.78 -10.17 24.04
CA GLN A 62 9.91 -9.31 24.82
C GLN A 62 8.97 -10.22 25.60
N LEU A 63 9.07 -10.14 26.93
CA LEU A 63 8.46 -11.06 27.91
C LEU A 63 6.91 -11.06 27.93
N HIS A 64 6.23 -10.15 27.22
CA HIS A 64 4.79 -9.88 27.45
C HIS A 64 3.92 -9.83 26.19
N ALA A 65 4.42 -10.19 25.01
CA ALA A 65 3.55 -10.38 23.85
C ALA A 65 3.01 -11.81 23.84
N LEU A 66 1.68 -11.97 23.87
CA LEU A 66 1.00 -13.23 23.54
C LEU A 66 1.52 -13.71 22.18
N ARG A 67 2.40 -14.71 22.21
CA ARG A 67 2.78 -15.46 21.01
C ARG A 67 1.67 -16.46 20.76
N ILE A 68 0.86 -16.23 19.73
CA ILE A 68 0.14 -17.33 19.08
C ILE A 68 1.25 -18.14 18.40
N ASP A 69 1.65 -19.25 19.05
CA ASP A 69 2.55 -20.29 18.58
C ASP A 69 3.62 -19.86 17.56
N ALA A 70 4.64 -19.16 18.06
CA ALA A 70 5.87 -18.90 17.29
C ALA A 70 6.63 -20.20 16.91
N GLU A 71 6.22 -21.36 17.42
CA GLU A 71 6.74 -22.67 17.01
C GLU A 71 6.06 -23.20 15.74
N ASN A 72 4.84 -22.74 15.40
CA ASN A 72 4.12 -23.10 14.18
C ASN A 72 4.12 -21.99 13.11
N VAL A 73 4.60 -20.79 13.42
CA VAL A 73 5.06 -19.85 12.38
C VAL A 73 6.36 -20.44 11.85
N SER A 74 6.22 -21.32 10.87
CA SER A 74 7.32 -21.82 10.05
C SER A 74 8.30 -20.69 9.85
N SER A 75 9.56 -20.92 10.19
CA SER A 75 10.73 -20.05 9.97
C SER A 75 10.95 -19.68 8.49
N LYS A 76 9.94 -19.90 7.64
CA LYS A 76 9.81 -19.64 6.22
C LYS A 76 8.52 -18.90 5.82
N ALA A 77 7.81 -18.23 6.74
CA ALA A 77 6.73 -17.31 6.33
C ALA A 77 7.34 -16.08 5.62
N ALA A 78 7.73 -16.26 4.37
CA ALA A 78 8.33 -15.22 3.55
C ALA A 78 7.26 -14.17 3.21
N VAL A 79 7.42 -12.96 3.77
CA VAL A 79 6.61 -11.82 3.37
C VAL A 79 6.88 -11.53 1.89
N ARG A 80 5.85 -11.61 1.05
CA ARG A 80 5.98 -11.31 -0.38
C ARG A 80 6.35 -9.84 -0.55
N GLN A 81 7.44 -9.56 -1.25
CA GLN A 81 7.93 -8.19 -1.46
C GLN A 81 7.67 -7.74 -2.89
N LEU A 82 6.91 -6.65 -3.04
CA LEU A 82 6.65 -5.96 -4.29
C LEU A 82 7.49 -4.68 -4.38
N LYS A 83 7.65 -4.15 -5.59
CA LYS A 83 8.33 -2.86 -5.81
C LYS A 83 7.31 -1.81 -6.20
N ARG A 84 7.27 -0.74 -5.42
CA ARG A 84 6.38 0.40 -5.63
C ARG A 84 7.17 1.66 -5.93
N PHE A 85 6.63 2.48 -6.82
CA PHE A 85 7.10 3.84 -7.06
C PHE A 85 6.03 4.85 -6.67
N THR A 86 6.39 5.93 -5.97
CA THR A 86 5.48 7.04 -5.66
C THR A 86 6.07 8.35 -6.17
N LEU A 87 5.38 9.02 -7.08
CA LEU A 87 5.77 10.34 -7.58
C LEU A 87 5.08 11.44 -6.76
N GLN A 88 5.85 12.28 -6.07
CA GLN A 88 5.37 13.54 -5.51
C GLN A 88 5.36 14.58 -6.63
N CYS A 89 4.16 15.05 -7.00
CA CYS A 89 4.00 15.82 -8.23
C CYS A 89 3.24 17.13 -7.99
N ASN A 90 3.86 18.25 -8.35
CA ASN A 90 3.24 19.58 -8.39
C ASN A 90 3.09 20.13 -9.82
N ASP A 91 3.83 19.60 -10.80
CA ASP A 91 3.93 20.08 -12.17
C ASP A 91 3.23 19.14 -13.17
N MET A 92 2.46 19.71 -14.10
CA MET A 92 1.70 18.92 -15.07
C MET A 92 2.57 18.21 -16.10
N ASN A 93 3.72 18.77 -16.47
CA ASN A 93 4.63 18.14 -17.45
C ASN A 93 5.22 16.86 -16.86
N VAL A 94 5.61 16.90 -15.58
CA VAL A 94 6.11 15.72 -14.86
C VAL A 94 5.00 14.68 -14.74
N ALA A 95 3.78 15.10 -14.39
CA ALA A 95 2.60 14.23 -14.33
C ALA A 95 2.33 13.51 -15.66
N GLN A 96 2.38 14.23 -16.79
CA GLN A 96 2.16 13.65 -18.12
C GLN A 96 3.29 12.70 -18.55
N SER A 97 4.54 13.01 -18.19
CA SER A 97 5.71 12.18 -18.51
C SER A 97 5.68 10.82 -17.80
N LEU A 98 4.96 10.70 -16.69
CA LEU A 98 4.83 9.45 -15.94
C LEU A 98 4.21 8.32 -16.79
N ASN A 99 3.24 8.66 -17.64
CA ASN A 99 2.55 7.68 -18.48
C ASN A 99 3.49 7.06 -19.54
N SER A 100 4.47 7.82 -20.03
CA SER A 100 5.41 7.37 -21.07
C SER A 100 6.73 6.82 -20.50
N ASN A 101 6.99 6.99 -19.21
CA ASN A 101 8.22 6.53 -18.58
C ASN A 101 8.20 5.02 -18.33
N LYS A 102 8.82 4.26 -19.24
CA LYS A 102 8.92 2.79 -19.17
C LYS A 102 9.56 2.26 -17.88
N VAL A 103 10.49 3.01 -17.27
CA VAL A 103 11.13 2.60 -16.01
C VAL A 103 10.12 2.62 -14.88
N ILE A 104 9.31 3.68 -14.79
CA ILE A 104 8.23 3.79 -13.78
C ILE A 104 7.15 2.75 -14.07
N GLN A 105 6.77 2.60 -15.34
CA GLN A 105 5.69 1.67 -15.71
C GLN A 105 6.04 0.20 -15.45
N ALA A 106 7.32 -0.15 -15.32
CA ALA A 106 7.74 -1.50 -15.00
C ALA A 106 7.56 -1.87 -13.51
N TYR A 107 7.37 -0.91 -12.60
CA TYR A 107 7.14 -1.19 -11.17
C TYR A 107 5.82 -1.93 -10.96
N ASP A 108 5.78 -2.81 -9.95
CA ASP A 108 4.59 -3.59 -9.60
C ASP A 108 3.41 -2.69 -9.23
N ILE A 109 3.69 -1.57 -8.55
CA ILE A 109 2.69 -0.57 -8.17
C ILE A 109 3.24 0.82 -8.48
N VAL A 110 2.43 1.65 -9.14
CA VAL A 110 2.73 3.06 -9.37
C VAL A 110 1.68 3.91 -8.67
N ALA A 111 2.17 4.76 -7.78
CA ALA A 111 1.41 5.71 -7.00
C ALA A 111 1.81 7.15 -7.33
N VAL A 112 0.89 8.08 -7.10
CA VAL A 112 1.17 9.52 -7.20
C VAL A 112 0.66 10.21 -5.94
N GLU A 113 1.46 11.13 -5.41
CA GLU A 113 1.07 12.06 -4.35
C GLU A 113 0.91 13.47 -4.96
N PRO A 114 -0.32 13.85 -5.37
CA PRO A 114 -0.54 15.12 -6.07
C PRO A 114 -0.56 16.30 -5.09
N GLN A 115 0.25 17.32 -5.38
CA GLN A 115 0.36 18.52 -4.54
C GLN A 115 -0.50 19.69 -5.03
N THR A 116 -1.13 19.57 -6.21
CA THR A 116 -2.00 20.62 -6.77
C THR A 116 -3.32 20.02 -7.28
N GLN A 117 -4.38 20.84 -7.27
CA GLN A 117 -5.70 20.43 -7.78
C GLN A 117 -5.66 19.99 -9.24
N ARG A 118 -4.84 20.63 -10.07
CA ARG A 118 -4.70 20.30 -11.50
C ARG A 118 -4.11 18.91 -11.68
N VAL A 119 -3.02 18.59 -10.98
CA VAL A 119 -2.38 17.26 -11.04
C VAL A 119 -3.33 16.19 -10.51
N PHE A 120 -4.04 16.45 -9.41
CA PHE A 120 -5.04 15.52 -8.89
C PHE A 120 -6.13 15.19 -9.91
N GLN A 121 -6.73 16.21 -10.53
CA GLN A 121 -7.73 16.01 -11.58
C GLN A 121 -7.19 15.18 -12.74
N TYR A 122 -6.01 15.53 -13.26
CA TYR A 122 -5.36 14.79 -14.34
C TYR A 122 -5.13 13.33 -13.98
N MET A 123 -4.66 13.03 -12.77
CA MET A 123 -4.42 11.65 -12.33
C MET A 123 -5.71 10.85 -12.20
N CYS A 124 -6.80 11.46 -11.69
CA CYS A 124 -8.11 10.83 -11.62
C CYS A 124 -8.68 10.50 -13.01
N GLU A 125 -8.47 11.34 -14.02
CA GLU A 125 -9.09 11.19 -15.34
C GLU A 125 -8.22 10.44 -16.37
N GLN A 126 -6.89 10.66 -16.36
CA GLN A 126 -5.98 10.25 -17.44
C GLN A 126 -4.67 9.58 -16.97
N GLY A 127 -4.39 9.56 -15.66
CA GLY A 127 -3.12 9.03 -15.14
C GLY A 127 -2.99 7.51 -15.24
N ASN A 128 -1.91 6.99 -15.83
CA ASN A 128 -1.63 5.55 -15.89
C ASN A 128 -0.96 5.08 -14.59
N ILE A 129 -1.76 4.97 -13.53
CA ILE A 129 -1.37 4.72 -12.13
C ILE A 129 -2.32 3.72 -11.47
N ASP A 130 -1.91 3.12 -10.36
CA ASP A 130 -2.73 2.15 -9.61
C ASP A 130 -3.37 2.77 -8.37
N MET A 131 -2.72 3.77 -7.78
CA MET A 131 -3.24 4.46 -6.60
C MET A 131 -2.82 5.93 -6.49
N ILE A 132 -3.61 6.69 -5.75
CA ILE A 132 -3.35 8.07 -5.39
C ILE A 132 -3.12 8.15 -3.87
N THR A 133 -1.92 8.57 -3.49
CA THR A 133 -1.55 8.85 -2.10
C THR A 133 -1.98 10.25 -1.75
N ILE A 134 -2.61 10.43 -0.58
CA ILE A 134 -2.97 11.75 -0.08
C ILE A 134 -2.29 11.95 1.27
N ASP A 135 -1.57 13.06 1.43
CA ASP A 135 -1.07 13.46 2.74
C ASP A 135 -2.22 13.89 3.65
N MET A 136 -2.49 13.05 4.67
CA MET A 136 -3.51 13.30 5.66
C MET A 136 -2.98 14.03 6.90
N ALA A 137 -1.65 14.18 7.05
CA ALA A 137 -1.03 14.78 8.24
C ALA A 137 -1.09 16.31 8.25
N SER A 138 -1.39 16.94 7.11
CA SER A 138 -1.39 18.39 6.95
C SER A 138 -2.67 18.91 6.29
N ARG A 139 -2.75 20.22 6.08
CA ARG A 139 -3.86 20.82 5.35
C ARG A 139 -3.78 20.40 3.88
N MET A 140 -4.78 19.63 3.41
CA MET A 140 -4.81 19.16 2.03
C MET A 140 -4.82 20.34 1.02
N PRO A 141 -3.91 20.34 0.02
CA PRO A 141 -3.89 21.34 -1.04
C PRO A 141 -4.95 21.06 -2.13
N ILE A 142 -5.58 19.89 -2.08
CA ILE A 142 -6.56 19.41 -3.06
C ILE A 142 -7.98 19.39 -2.47
N GLN A 143 -8.97 19.61 -3.33
CA GLN A 143 -10.38 19.48 -3.01
C GLN A 143 -10.92 18.15 -3.53
N LEU A 144 -11.41 17.31 -2.62
CA LEU A 144 -12.05 16.05 -2.95
C LEU A 144 -13.46 16.31 -3.45
N ARG A 145 -13.67 16.15 -4.76
CA ARG A 145 -14.99 16.31 -5.42
C ARG A 145 -15.50 14.96 -5.89
N LYS A 146 -16.78 14.69 -5.65
CA LYS A 146 -17.41 13.41 -5.99
C LYS A 146 -17.18 12.96 -7.45
N PRO A 147 -17.32 13.84 -8.48
CA PRO A 147 -17.07 13.42 -9.86
C PRO A 147 -15.63 12.97 -10.11
N LEU A 148 -14.64 13.63 -9.49
CA LEU A 148 -13.23 13.25 -9.63
C LEU A 148 -12.92 11.92 -8.94
N ILE A 149 -13.49 11.71 -7.76
CA ILE A 149 -13.35 10.45 -7.02
C ILE A 149 -14.02 9.30 -7.79
N ASP A 150 -15.21 9.53 -8.35
CA ASP A 150 -15.89 8.52 -9.17
C ASP A 150 -15.16 8.22 -10.48
N ALA A 151 -14.54 9.22 -11.12
CA ALA A 151 -13.72 9.02 -12.31
C ALA A 151 -12.51 8.13 -12.02
N ALA A 152 -11.82 8.35 -10.90
CA ALA A 152 -10.71 7.49 -10.47
C ALA A 152 -11.19 6.06 -10.15
N ILE A 153 -12.32 5.93 -9.43
CA ILE A 153 -12.91 4.63 -9.09
C ILE A 153 -13.32 3.85 -10.34
N ALA A 154 -13.91 4.52 -11.33
CA ALA A 154 -14.31 3.89 -12.60
C ALA A 154 -13.11 3.32 -13.38
N ARG A 155 -11.91 3.85 -13.11
CA ARG A 155 -10.63 3.42 -13.68
C ARG A 155 -9.86 2.47 -12.75
N ASN A 156 -10.52 1.97 -11.70
CA ASN A 156 -9.96 1.07 -10.69
C ASN A 156 -8.74 1.63 -9.93
N ILE A 157 -8.66 2.95 -9.79
CA ILE A 157 -7.61 3.64 -9.02
C ILE A 157 -8.03 3.71 -7.55
N TYR A 158 -7.12 3.34 -6.66
CA TYR A 158 -7.35 3.34 -5.22
C TYR A 158 -6.79 4.59 -4.54
N PHE A 159 -7.38 4.99 -3.42
CA PHE A 159 -6.91 6.09 -2.59
C PHE A 159 -6.22 5.54 -1.35
N GLU A 160 -4.96 5.90 -1.18
CA GLU A 160 -4.15 5.45 -0.06
C GLU A 160 -4.21 6.45 1.11
N ILE A 161 -4.42 5.91 2.31
CA ILE A 161 -4.36 6.60 3.59
C ILE A 161 -3.19 6.02 4.41
N LYS A 162 -2.15 6.83 4.64
CA LYS A 162 -1.03 6.48 5.51
C LYS A 162 -1.46 6.59 6.98
N TYR A 163 -1.68 5.47 7.67
CA TYR A 163 -2.24 5.50 9.04
C TYR A 163 -1.26 6.06 10.08
N THR A 164 0.04 6.10 9.78
CA THR A 164 1.06 6.66 10.69
C THR A 164 0.83 8.12 11.04
N ALA A 165 0.13 8.88 10.21
CA ALA A 165 -0.31 10.24 10.52
C ALA A 165 -1.25 10.31 11.74
N ALA A 166 -2.00 9.23 12.03
CA ALA A 166 -2.81 9.11 13.25
C ALA A 166 -1.95 8.94 14.51
N LEU A 167 -0.77 8.33 14.37
CA LEU A 167 0.19 8.07 15.44
C LEU A 167 1.14 9.24 15.70
N GLY A 168 1.08 10.28 14.86
CA GLY A 168 1.88 11.49 14.99
C GLY A 168 1.44 12.38 16.16
N ASP A 169 1.87 13.64 16.10
CA ASP A 169 1.54 14.68 17.07
C ASP A 169 0.04 15.06 17.01
N SER A 170 -0.39 15.86 17.98
CA SER A 170 -1.80 16.31 18.10
C SER A 170 -2.31 16.99 16.83
N SER A 171 -1.45 17.79 16.17
CA SER A 171 -1.83 18.53 14.97
C SER A 171 -2.03 17.59 13.78
N SER A 172 -1.04 16.72 13.51
CA SER A 172 -1.14 15.68 12.48
C SER A 172 -2.36 14.80 12.68
N ARG A 173 -2.62 14.36 13.92
CA ARG A 173 -3.78 13.51 14.23
C ARG A 173 -5.10 14.20 13.96
N ARG A 174 -5.22 15.48 14.29
CA ARG A 174 -6.43 16.27 13.99
C ARG A 174 -6.67 16.37 12.49
N TYR A 175 -5.64 16.67 11.71
CA TYR A 175 -5.74 16.70 10.25
C TYR A 175 -6.08 15.32 9.69
N PHE A 176 -5.46 14.26 10.20
CA PHE A 176 -5.69 12.89 9.77
C PHE A 176 -7.16 12.52 9.84
N PHE A 177 -7.78 12.63 11.02
CA PHE A 177 -9.18 12.26 11.19
C PHE A 177 -10.12 13.13 10.34
N SER A 178 -9.84 14.43 10.22
CA SER A 178 -10.63 15.34 9.40
C SER A 178 -10.56 15.01 7.91
N ASN A 179 -9.35 14.86 7.39
CA ASN A 179 -9.09 14.65 5.96
C ASN A 179 -9.52 13.24 5.52
N ALA A 180 -9.15 12.21 6.29
CA ALA A 180 -9.48 10.83 5.97
C ALA A 180 -11.00 10.57 6.05
N SER A 181 -11.70 11.11 7.06
CA SER A 181 -13.16 11.01 7.14
C SER A 181 -13.84 11.70 5.96
N ASN A 182 -13.30 12.83 5.50
CA ASN A 182 -13.82 13.52 4.31
C ASN A 182 -13.64 12.66 3.04
N LEU A 183 -12.45 12.06 2.85
CA LEU A 183 -12.21 11.16 1.72
C LEU A 183 -13.14 9.95 1.75
N ILE A 184 -13.25 9.27 2.88
CA ILE A 184 -14.11 8.09 3.05
C ILE A 184 -15.57 8.43 2.76
N ARG A 185 -16.04 9.58 3.25
CA ARG A 185 -17.39 10.08 2.95
C ARG A 185 -17.60 10.33 1.47
N VAL A 186 -16.68 11.02 0.78
CA VAL A 186 -16.83 11.31 -0.66
C VAL A 186 -16.72 10.03 -1.51
N ALA A 187 -15.86 9.09 -1.12
CA ALA A 187 -15.70 7.81 -1.82
C ALA A 187 -16.80 6.77 -1.48
N ASN A 188 -17.66 7.06 -0.49
CA ASN A 188 -18.57 6.09 0.14
C ASN A 188 -17.83 4.83 0.67
N GLY A 189 -16.58 5.00 1.13
CA GLY A 189 -15.72 3.92 1.60
C GLY A 189 -15.31 2.91 0.53
N ARG A 190 -15.42 3.25 -0.76
CA ARG A 190 -14.93 2.42 -1.87
C ARG A 190 -13.49 2.80 -2.21
N HIS A 191 -12.73 1.84 -2.74
CA HIS A 191 -11.37 2.06 -3.25
C HIS A 191 -10.45 2.76 -2.25
N ILE A 192 -10.54 2.39 -0.97
CA ILE A 192 -9.67 2.89 0.09
C ILE A 192 -8.63 1.82 0.40
N VAL A 193 -7.38 2.22 0.60
CA VAL A 193 -6.32 1.37 1.13
C VAL A 193 -5.63 2.05 2.30
N PHE A 194 -5.33 1.25 3.34
CA PHE A 194 -4.44 1.69 4.41
C PHE A 194 -3.04 1.13 4.19
N SER A 195 -2.05 1.98 4.48
CA SER A 195 -0.65 1.61 4.48
C SER A 195 0.08 2.27 5.64
N SER A 196 1.24 1.75 6.01
CA SER A 196 1.98 2.33 7.12
C SER A 196 2.71 3.60 6.70
N GLY A 197 3.50 3.59 5.62
CA GLY A 197 4.51 4.62 5.40
C GLY A 197 5.54 4.67 6.55
N ALA A 198 5.69 3.57 7.29
CA ALA A 198 6.48 3.53 8.51
C ALA A 198 7.98 3.50 8.20
N ILE A 199 8.71 4.51 8.66
CA ILE A 199 10.19 4.55 8.57
C ILE A 199 10.82 3.58 9.59
N ARG A 200 10.14 3.30 10.69
CA ARG A 200 10.61 2.43 11.78
C ARG A 200 9.60 1.32 12.06
N ASP A 201 10.10 0.15 12.41
CA ASP A 201 9.32 -1.02 12.81
C ASP A 201 8.32 -0.74 13.95
N MET A 202 8.69 0.09 14.93
CA MET A 202 7.80 0.47 16.05
C MET A 202 6.51 1.21 15.64
N LEU A 203 6.47 1.75 14.41
CA LEU A 203 5.30 2.44 13.85
C LEU A 203 4.37 1.47 13.11
N LEU A 204 4.78 0.22 12.91
CA LEU A 204 3.92 -0.83 12.38
C LEU A 204 2.79 -1.13 13.39
N ARG A 205 1.65 -1.53 12.87
CA ARG A 205 0.48 -1.94 13.64
C ARG A 205 -0.01 -3.28 13.11
N SER A 206 -0.68 -4.06 13.94
CA SER A 206 -1.26 -5.31 13.44
C SER A 206 -2.38 -5.01 12.45
N PRO A 207 -2.68 -5.91 11.49
CA PRO A 207 -3.82 -5.76 10.58
C PRO A 207 -5.13 -5.40 11.30
N TYR A 208 -5.40 -6.00 12.46
CA TYR A 208 -6.60 -5.71 13.24
C TYR A 208 -6.61 -4.31 13.88
N ASP A 209 -5.45 -3.79 14.29
CA ASP A 209 -5.34 -2.40 14.76
C ASP A 209 -5.62 -1.41 13.61
N VAL A 210 -5.14 -1.72 12.40
CA VAL A 210 -5.41 -0.89 11.21
C VAL A 210 -6.89 -0.94 10.83
N ILE A 211 -7.54 -2.11 10.95
CA ILE A 211 -9.00 -2.24 10.78
C ILE A 211 -9.73 -1.34 11.79
N ASN A 212 -9.30 -1.34 13.05
CA ASN A 212 -9.89 -0.48 14.08
C ASN A 212 -9.72 1.02 13.75
N ILE A 213 -8.58 1.44 13.20
CA ILE A 213 -8.40 2.81 12.68
C ILE A 213 -9.41 3.11 11.57
N GLY A 214 -9.64 2.16 10.65
CA GLY A 214 -10.66 2.29 9.61
C GLY A 214 -12.08 2.48 10.18
N ILE A 215 -12.41 1.75 11.24
CA ILE A 215 -13.71 1.87 11.93
C ILE A 215 -13.84 3.25 12.60
N LEU A 216 -12.78 3.77 13.23
CA LEU A 216 -12.77 5.14 13.78
C LEU A 216 -12.98 6.21 12.70
N LEU A 217 -12.67 5.91 11.45
CA LEU A 217 -12.90 6.78 10.29
C LEU A 217 -14.27 6.54 9.62
N ASN A 218 -15.18 5.84 10.29
CA ASN A 218 -16.53 5.50 9.82
C ASN A 218 -16.59 4.51 8.63
N LEU A 219 -15.59 3.64 8.47
CA LEU A 219 -15.74 2.46 7.62
C LEU A 219 -16.49 1.36 8.37
N THR A 220 -17.26 0.56 7.64
CA THR A 220 -17.76 -0.72 8.17
C THR A 220 -16.60 -1.69 8.35
N TYR A 221 -16.72 -2.65 9.26
CA TYR A 221 -15.69 -3.67 9.49
C TYR A 221 -15.24 -4.36 8.19
N SER A 222 -16.19 -4.76 7.34
CA SER A 222 -15.90 -5.37 6.03
C SER A 222 -15.06 -4.45 5.14
N LYS A 223 -15.44 -3.17 4.99
CA LYS A 223 -14.68 -2.22 4.17
C LYS A 223 -13.30 -1.92 4.74
N ALA A 224 -13.18 -1.82 6.06
CA ALA A 224 -11.90 -1.62 6.73
C ALA A 224 -10.97 -2.83 6.57
N MET A 225 -11.52 -4.04 6.62
CA MET A 225 -10.78 -5.28 6.34
C MET A 225 -10.35 -5.36 4.88
N ASP A 226 -11.25 -5.04 3.94
CA ASP A 226 -10.94 -5.02 2.51
C ASP A 226 -9.84 -4.01 2.15
N ALA A 227 -9.75 -2.89 2.88
CA ALA A 227 -8.75 -1.85 2.65
C ALA A 227 -7.30 -2.32 2.90
N ILE A 228 -7.09 -3.45 3.59
CA ILE A 228 -5.76 -4.04 3.83
C ILE A 228 -5.61 -5.45 3.25
N SER A 229 -6.65 -5.98 2.60
CA SER A 229 -6.67 -7.32 2.01
C SER A 229 -7.09 -7.28 0.54
N SER A 230 -8.38 -7.42 0.24
CA SER A 230 -8.97 -7.53 -1.10
C SER A 230 -8.60 -6.36 -2.00
N SER A 231 -8.66 -5.14 -1.48
CA SER A 231 -8.30 -3.91 -2.21
C SER A 231 -6.82 -3.90 -2.59
N CYS A 232 -5.95 -4.37 -1.70
CA CYS A 232 -4.52 -4.47 -1.99
C CYS A 232 -4.24 -5.50 -3.09
N THR A 233 -4.91 -6.66 -3.05
CA THR A 233 -4.81 -7.66 -4.11
C THR A 233 -5.29 -7.11 -5.46
N ALA A 234 -6.40 -6.35 -5.47
CA ALA A 234 -6.92 -5.72 -6.68
C ALA A 234 -5.94 -4.69 -7.28
N ILE A 235 -5.22 -3.94 -6.44
CA ILE A 235 -4.17 -3.01 -6.88
C ILE A 235 -3.00 -3.75 -7.51
N VAL A 236 -2.57 -4.87 -6.92
CA VAL A 236 -1.49 -5.69 -7.48
C VAL A 236 -1.91 -6.23 -8.85
N ALA A 237 -3.14 -6.73 -8.97
CA ALA A 237 -3.69 -7.19 -10.25
C ALA A 237 -3.77 -6.04 -11.28
N HIS A 238 -4.18 -4.84 -10.87
CA HIS A 238 -4.20 -3.66 -11.73
C HIS A 238 -2.79 -3.26 -12.20
N GLY A 239 -1.79 -3.36 -11.33
CA GLY A 239 -0.39 -3.15 -11.70
C GLY A 239 0.12 -4.18 -12.70
N GLU A 240 -0.32 -5.44 -12.60
CA GLU A 240 0.00 -6.49 -13.57
C GLU A 240 -0.63 -6.22 -14.94
N THR A 241 -1.90 -5.82 -15.01
CA THR A 241 -2.55 -5.45 -16.28
C THR A 241 -1.93 -4.20 -16.90
N ARG A 242 -1.54 -3.22 -16.08
CA ARG A 242 -0.78 -2.03 -16.51
C ARG A 242 0.56 -2.40 -17.15
N LYS A 243 1.34 -3.29 -16.52
CA LYS A 243 2.61 -3.81 -17.07
C LYS A 243 2.42 -4.57 -18.38
N ALA A 244 1.27 -5.25 -18.54
CA ALA A 244 0.90 -5.96 -19.76
C ALA A 244 0.25 -5.06 -20.84
N ASN A 245 0.26 -3.73 -20.68
CA ASN A 245 -0.38 -2.75 -21.58
C ASN A 245 -1.87 -3.02 -21.81
N GLY A 246 -2.61 -3.46 -20.79
CA GLY A 246 -4.05 -3.72 -20.86
C GLY A 246 -4.43 -5.10 -21.43
N ILE A 247 -3.46 -6.00 -21.63
CA ILE A 247 -3.76 -7.41 -21.88
C ILE A 247 -4.12 -8.05 -20.54
N GLU A 248 -5.39 -8.40 -20.36
CA GLU A 248 -5.82 -9.19 -19.20
C GLU A 248 -5.26 -10.61 -19.33
N ILE A 249 -4.26 -10.93 -18.51
CA ILE A 249 -3.76 -12.30 -18.39
C ILE A 249 -4.73 -13.05 -17.48
N VAL A 250 -5.66 -13.79 -18.08
CA VAL A 250 -6.55 -14.70 -17.34
C VAL A 250 -5.70 -15.84 -16.79
N MET A 251 -5.30 -15.76 -15.52
CA MET A 251 -4.71 -16.90 -14.83
C MET A 251 -5.81 -17.92 -14.57
N LYS A 252 -5.74 -19.04 -15.28
CA LYS A 252 -6.65 -20.18 -15.08
C LYS A 252 -6.41 -20.72 -13.66
N ALA A 253 -7.40 -20.60 -12.79
CA ALA A 253 -7.35 -21.20 -11.47
C ALA A 253 -7.10 -22.70 -11.65
N THR A 254 -5.98 -23.20 -11.12
CA THR A 254 -5.74 -24.64 -11.04
C THR A 254 -6.77 -25.19 -10.06
N SER A 255 -7.79 -25.85 -10.60
CA SER A 255 -8.74 -26.64 -9.82
C SER A 255 -7.94 -27.63 -8.99
N ILE A 256 -8.09 -27.52 -7.67
CA ILE A 256 -7.65 -28.54 -6.74
C ILE A 256 -8.46 -29.78 -7.12
N ASN A 257 -7.78 -30.83 -7.58
CA ASN A 257 -8.43 -32.12 -7.80
C ASN A 257 -8.92 -32.60 -6.43
N ASP A 258 -10.23 -32.60 -6.24
CA ASP A 258 -10.91 -33.42 -5.25
C ASP A 258 -10.74 -34.88 -5.69
N GLU A 259 -9.60 -35.48 -5.34
CA GLU A 259 -9.44 -36.93 -5.31
C GLU A 259 -9.88 -37.41 -3.92
N ASP A 260 -11.19 -37.45 -3.70
CA ASP A 260 -11.80 -38.44 -2.82
C ASP A 260 -12.28 -39.60 -3.70
N GLN A 261 -11.59 -40.75 -3.65
CA GLN A 261 -12.24 -42.06 -3.72
C GLN A 261 -11.30 -43.23 -3.44
N ASP A 262 -11.80 -44.11 -2.57
CA ASP A 262 -11.47 -45.53 -2.39
C ASP A 262 -10.17 -45.89 -1.65
N MET A 263 -10.32 -46.11 -0.34
CA MET A 263 -9.77 -47.32 0.29
C MET A 263 -10.77 -47.87 1.31
N SER A 264 -11.33 -49.02 0.90
CA SER A 264 -12.10 -50.02 1.64
C SER A 264 -11.61 -50.34 3.05
#